data_AF-A0A6J4WTT9-F1
#
_entry.id   AF-A0A6J4WTT9-F1
#
_cell.length_a   1.000
_cell.length_b   1.000
_cell.length_c   1.000
_cell.angle_alpha   90.00
_cell.angle_beta   90.00
_cell.angle_gamma   90.00
#
_symmetry.space_group_name_H-M   'P 1'
#
loop_
_entity.id
_entity.type
_entity.pdbx_description
1 polymer ?
#
loop_
_entity_poly.entity_id
_entity_poly.type
_entity_poly.pdbx_seq_one_letter_code
_entity_poly.pdbx_strand_id
1 'polypeptide(L)'
;MNFKNLMVISTVLALGFGVGFLLLPGPLASLYGFTLNPSGVFIARLLGVELAGYGLLAWFIRNIVDTQIQRPILLAFFITDGIGFIVKTMHVRYSSGPLLTGG
;
A
#
# COMPACT_ATOMS: atom_id res chain seq x y z
N MET A 1 -17.38 10.27 -9.21
CA MET A 1 -16.54 9.10 -9.52
C MET A 1 -17.40 7.85 -9.41
N ASN A 2 -17.29 6.89 -10.33
CA ASN A 2 -18.04 5.62 -10.27
C ASN A 2 -17.15 4.53 -9.61
N PHE A 3 -17.76 3.51 -8.99
CA PHE A 3 -17.08 2.39 -8.29
C PHE A 3 -15.99 1.76 -9.15
N LYS A 4 -16.26 1.53 -10.43
CA LYS A 4 -15.30 1.00 -11.39
C LYS A 4 -14.01 1.84 -11.47
N ASN A 5 -14.13 3.17 -11.50
CA ASN A 5 -12.96 4.04 -11.62
C ASN A 5 -12.10 3.97 -10.36
N LEU A 6 -12.72 3.91 -9.17
CA LEU A 6 -12.01 3.74 -7.90
C LEU A 6 -11.23 2.43 -7.89
N MET A 7 -11.88 1.32 -8.25
CA MET A 7 -11.24 0.00 -8.28
C MET A 7 -10.11 -0.08 -9.31
N VAL A 8 -10.24 0.56 -10.47
CA VAL A 8 -9.17 0.62 -11.48
C VAL A 8 -7.98 1.44 -10.96
N ILE A 9 -8.21 2.59 -10.33
CA ILE A 9 -7.12 3.38 -9.74
C ILE A 9 -6.40 2.58 -8.64
N SER A 10 -7.15 1.97 -7.72
CA SER A 10 -6.60 1.11 -6.68
C SER A 10 -5.80 -0.06 -7.26
N THR A 11 -6.29 -0.68 -8.34
CA THR A 11 -5.56 -1.75 -9.06
C THR A 11 -4.21 -1.27 -9.56
N VAL A 12 -4.18 -0.15 -10.29
CA VAL A 12 -2.95 0.37 -10.91
C VAL A 12 -1.92 0.75 -9.83
N LEU A 13 -2.37 1.41 -8.75
CA LEU A 13 -1.49 1.77 -7.64
C LEU A 13 -0.98 0.52 -6.91
N ALA A 14 -1.86 -0.39 -6.52
CA ALA A 14 -1.51 -1.57 -5.74
C ALA A 14 -0.64 -2.56 -6.54
N LEU A 15 -0.93 -2.77 -7.82
CA LEU A 15 -0.05 -3.59 -8.68
C LEU A 15 1.28 -2.90 -8.96
N GLY A 16 1.29 -1.59 -9.23
CA GLY A 16 2.52 -0.85 -9.48
C GLY A 16 3.48 -0.92 -8.29
N PHE A 17 2.98 -0.63 -7.08
CA PHE A 17 3.76 -0.76 -5.85
C PHE A 17 4.04 -2.22 -5.49
N GLY A 18 3.08 -3.12 -5.68
CA GLY A 18 3.23 -4.54 -5.36
C GLY A 18 4.33 -5.21 -6.18
N VAL A 19 4.28 -5.06 -7.51
CA VAL A 19 5.32 -5.56 -8.42
C VAL A 19 6.65 -4.87 -8.16
N GLY A 20 6.61 -3.57 -7.89
CA GLY A 20 7.78 -2.79 -7.52
C GLY A 20 8.49 -3.39 -6.29
N PHE A 21 7.79 -3.51 -5.17
CA PHE A 21 8.36 -4.04 -3.93
C PHE A 21 8.77 -5.52 -4.04
N LEU A 22 8.10 -6.28 -4.91
CA LEU A 22 8.45 -7.67 -5.17
C LEU A 22 9.79 -7.81 -5.92
N LEU A 23 9.98 -7.04 -6.99
CA LEU A 23 11.14 -7.15 -7.87
C LEU A 23 12.32 -6.29 -7.40
N LEU A 24 12.03 -5.06 -6.97
CA LEU A 24 12.99 -4.00 -6.69
C LEU A 24 12.76 -3.36 -5.29
N PRO A 25 12.73 -4.14 -4.19
CA PRO A 25 12.45 -3.61 -2.85
C PRO A 25 13.48 -2.58 -2.38
N GLY A 26 14.77 -2.78 -2.69
CA GLY A 26 15.85 -1.86 -2.31
C GLY A 26 15.73 -0.49 -2.99
N PRO A 27 15.70 -0.44 -4.35
CA PRO A 27 15.50 0.82 -5.07
C PRO A 27 14.23 1.56 -4.65
N LEU A 28 13.12 0.86 -4.45
CA LEU A 28 11.88 1.51 -3.98
C LEU A 28 11.99 2.04 -2.56
N ALA A 29 12.59 1.30 -1.63
CA ALA A 29 12.83 1.79 -0.29
C ALA A 29 13.75 3.02 -0.28
N SER A 30 14.72 3.08 -1.19
CA SER A 30 15.64 4.21 -1.29
C SER A 30 14.96 5.51 -1.76
N LEU A 31 13.87 5.43 -2.53
CA LEU A 31 13.05 6.59 -2.88
C LEU A 31 12.39 7.23 -1.65
N TYR A 32 12.20 6.44 -0.59
CA TYR A 32 11.69 6.90 0.69
C TYR A 32 12.80 7.26 1.69
N GLY A 33 14.08 7.18 1.29
CA GLY A 33 15.23 7.49 2.15
C GLY A 33 15.66 6.36 3.07
N PHE A 34 15.17 5.12 2.87
CA PHE A 34 15.52 3.96 3.70
C PHE A 34 16.44 2.98 2.99
N THR A 35 17.33 2.34 3.75
CA THR A 35 18.06 1.15 3.30
C THR A 35 17.48 -0.09 3.97
N LEU A 36 17.31 -1.16 3.19
CA LEU A 36 16.76 -2.42 3.70
C LEU A 36 17.92 -3.38 4.00
N ASN A 37 17.93 -3.94 5.22
CA ASN A 37 18.75 -5.11 5.52
C ASN A 37 18.13 -6.39 4.88
N PRO A 38 18.81 -7.54 4.90
CA PRO A 38 18.30 -8.76 4.25
C PRO A 38 16.90 -9.19 4.73
N SER A 39 16.63 -9.07 6.03
CA SER A 39 15.29 -9.35 6.59
C SER A 39 14.25 -8.34 6.11
N GLY A 40 14.60 -7.06 6.01
CA GLY A 40 13.76 -5.99 5.49
C GLY A 40 13.42 -6.18 4.01
N VAL A 41 14.37 -6.68 3.20
CA VAL A 41 14.12 -7.08 1.81
C VAL A 41 13.08 -8.20 1.72
N PHE A 42 13.19 -9.21 2.59
CA PHE A 42 12.21 -10.30 2.64
C PHE A 42 10.80 -9.79 2.99
N ILE A 43 10.68 -8.97 4.04
CA ILE A 43 9.40 -8.38 4.44
C ILE A 43 8.83 -7.46 3.35
N ALA A 44 9.68 -6.65 2.70
CA ALA A 44 9.27 -5.78 1.60
C ALA A 44 8.70 -6.58 0.42
N ARG A 45 9.30 -7.73 0.10
CA ARG A 45 8.78 -8.63 -0.94
C ARG A 45 7.44 -9.24 -0.57
N LEU A 46 7.28 -9.70 0.68
CA LEU A 46 5.99 -10.20 1.17
C LEU A 46 4.90 -9.12 1.09
N LEU A 47 5.24 -7.88 1.48
CA LEU A 47 4.35 -6.74 1.30
C LEU A 47 4.01 -6.52 -0.18
N GLY A 48 4.98 -6.69 -1.07
CA GLY A 48 4.78 -6.64 -2.51
C GLY A 48 3.78 -7.68 -3.03
N VAL A 49 3.86 -8.92 -2.54
CA VAL A 49 2.90 -10.00 -2.86
C VAL A 49 1.49 -9.64 -2.39
N GLU A 50 1.34 -9.20 -1.14
CA GLU A 50 0.05 -8.80 -0.57
C GLU A 50 -0.57 -7.63 -1.34
N LEU A 51 0.23 -6.60 -1.67
CA LEU A 51 -0.22 -5.46 -2.49
C LEU A 51 -0.64 -5.90 -3.90
N ALA A 52 0.09 -6.83 -4.51
CA ALA A 52 -0.27 -7.36 -5.81
C ALA A 52 -1.60 -8.12 -5.75
N GLY A 53 -1.80 -8.95 -4.72
CA GLY A 53 -3.06 -9.65 -4.46
C GLY A 53 -4.23 -8.68 -4.27
N TYR A 54 -4.03 -7.61 -3.51
CA TYR A 54 -5.03 -6.55 -3.31
C TYR A 54 -5.39 -5.83 -4.63
N GLY A 55 -4.40 -5.54 -5.46
CA GLY A 55 -4.61 -4.97 -6.79
C GLY A 55 -5.39 -5.90 -7.72
N LEU A 56 -5.07 -7.19 -7.71
CA LEU A 56 -5.83 -8.21 -8.47
C LEU A 56 -7.28 -8.31 -7.98
N LEU A 57 -7.49 -8.27 -6.66
CA LEU A 57 -8.84 -8.29 -6.08
C LEU A 57 -9.65 -7.07 -6.52
N ALA A 58 -9.07 -5.87 -6.43
CA ALA A 58 -9.70 -4.64 -6.94
C ALA A 58 -10.02 -4.75 -8.45
N TRP A 59 -9.13 -5.36 -9.22
CA TRP A 59 -9.38 -5.60 -10.65
C TRP A 59 -10.59 -6.51 -10.83
N PHE A 60 -10.65 -7.67 -10.18
CA PHE A 60 -11.73 -8.63 -10.41
C PHE A 60 -13.11 -8.10 -10.01
N ILE A 61 -13.19 -7.31 -8.95
CA ILE A 61 -14.47 -6.78 -8.45
C ILE A 61 -14.92 -5.50 -9.19
N ARG A 62 -14.09 -4.88 -10.03
CA ARG A 62 -14.35 -3.55 -10.65
C ARG A 62 -15.66 -3.41 -11.42
N ASN A 63 -16.23 -4.50 -11.92
CA ASN A 63 -17.44 -4.50 -12.74
C ASN A 63 -18.70 -4.90 -11.95
N ILE A 64 -18.59 -5.12 -10.63
CA ILE A 64 -19.78 -5.35 -9.79
C ILE A 64 -20.65 -4.10 -9.84
N VAL A 65 -21.94 -4.29 -10.14
CA VAL A 65 -22.95 -3.22 -10.25
C VAL A 65 -23.85 -3.16 -9.01
N ASP A 66 -23.92 -4.26 -8.25
CA ASP A 66 -24.73 -4.36 -7.04
C ASP A 66 -24.17 -3.47 -5.92
N THR A 67 -24.92 -2.44 -5.56
CA THR A 67 -24.55 -1.46 -4.54
C THR A 67 -24.48 -2.05 -3.13
N GLN A 68 -25.21 -3.13 -2.85
CA GLN A 68 -25.13 -3.84 -1.56
C GLN A 68 -23.79 -4.57 -1.41
N ILE A 69 -23.16 -4.96 -2.52
CA ILE A 69 -21.83 -5.57 -2.55
C ILE A 69 -20.72 -4.51 -2.62
N GLN A 70 -20.94 -3.44 -3.38
CA GLN A 70 -19.95 -2.35 -3.52
C GLN A 70 -19.65 -1.63 -2.20
N ARG A 71 -20.66 -1.34 -1.38
CA ARG A 71 -20.50 -0.55 -0.14
C ARG A 71 -19.56 -1.23 0.87
N PRO A 72 -19.75 -2.50 1.24
CA PRO A 72 -18.84 -3.20 2.16
C PRO A 72 -17.41 -3.26 1.63
N ILE A 73 -17.22 -3.49 0.33
CA ILE A 73 -15.90 -3.51 -0.32
C ILE A 73 -15.23 -2.14 -0.21
N LEU A 74 -15.94 -1.07 -0.55
CA LEU A 74 -15.43 0.30 -0.43
C LEU A 74 -15.04 0.63 1.02
N LEU A 75 -15.86 0.22 1.99
CA LEU A 75 -15.56 0.42 3.40
C LEU A 75 -14.31 -0.34 3.82
N ALA A 76 -14.15 -1.60 3.41
CA ALA A 76 -12.96 -2.38 3.70
C ALA A 76 -11.70 -1.71 3.13
N PHE A 77 -11.76 -1.28 1.87
CA PHE A 77 -10.66 -0.55 1.23
C PHE A 77 -10.34 0.75 1.97
N PHE A 78 -11.36 1.53 2.29
CA PHE A 78 -11.21 2.81 2.98
C PHE A 78 -10.62 2.65 4.40
N ILE A 79 -11.03 1.63 5.14
CA ILE A 79 -10.50 1.34 6.48
C ILE A 79 -9.03 0.93 6.38
N THR A 80 -8.69 0.03 5.46
CA THR A 80 -7.31 -0.41 5.25
C THR A 80 -6.40 0.75 4.85
N ASP A 81 -6.83 1.59 3.91
CA ASP A 81 -6.09 2.78 3.49
C ASP A 81 -5.96 3.80 4.64
N GLY A 82 -7.01 3.98 5.43
CA GLY A 82 -7.01 4.85 6.61
C GLY A 82 -6.01 4.39 7.67
N ILE A 83 -5.96 3.09 7.97
CA ILE A 83 -4.96 2.50 8.87
C ILE A 83 -3.55 2.73 8.31
N GLY A 84 -3.34 2.46 7.03
CA GLY A 84 -2.06 2.70 6.36
C GLY A 84 -1.60 4.16 6.44
N PHE A 85 -2.53 5.11 6.30
CA PHE A 85 -2.23 6.54 6.46
C PHE A 85 -1.82 6.90 7.90
N ILE A 86 -2.52 6.35 8.90
CA ILE A 86 -2.17 6.56 10.32
C ILE A 86 -0.76 6.03 10.60
N VAL A 87 -0.42 4.83 10.15
CA VAL A 87 0.92 4.25 10.34
C VAL A 87 2.00 5.13 9.68
N LYS A 88 1.76 5.60 8.45
CA LYS A 88 2.68 6.50 7.74
C LYS A 88 2.89 7.82 8.49
N THR A 89 1.82 8.43 8.98
CA THR A 89 1.92 9.70 9.75
C THR A 89 2.62 9.51 11.10
N MET A 90 2.41 8.39 11.78
CA MET A 90 3.14 8.05 13.00
C MET A 90 4.65 7.87 12.74
N HIS A 91 5.00 7.20 11.64
CA HIS A 91 6.40 7.03 11.26
C HIS A 91 7.10 8.36 10.99
N VAL A 92 6.44 9.27 10.25
CA VAL A 92 6.97 10.62 10.01
C VAL A 92 7.23 11.35 11.33
N ARG A 93 6.29 11.30 12.29
CA ARG A 93 6.46 11.89 13.63
C ARG A 93 7.62 11.29 14.42
N TYR A 94 7.81 9.97 14.33
CA TYR A 94 8.93 9.30 14.99
C TYR A 94 10.27 9.73 14.39
N SER A 95 10.36 9.87 13.06
CA SER A 95 11.56 10.34 12.36
C SER A 95 11.89 11.82 12.60
N SER A 96 10.92 12.62 13.07
CA SER A 96 11.07 14.07 13.32
C SER A 96 11.05 14.45 14.81
N GLY A 97 11.07 13.47 15.72
CA GLY A 97 11.24 13.70 17.15
C GLY A 97 12.69 13.97 17.57
N PRO A 98 12.96 14.54 18.77
CA PRO A 98 14.29 15.04 19.19
C PRO A 98 15.39 13.97 19.40
N LEU A 99 15.18 12.72 19.00
CA LEU A 99 16.10 11.62 19.33
C LEU A 99 17.30 11.50 18.37
N LEU A 100 17.41 12.38 17.37
CA LEU A 100 18.54 12.40 16.41
C LEU A 100 19.42 13.67 16.50
N THR A 101 19.27 14.50 17.56
CA THR A 101 20.21 15.61 17.85
C THR A 101 21.25 15.27 18.92
N GLY A 102 21.45 13.99 19.24
CA GLY A 102 22.57 13.54 20.08
C GLY A 102 23.58 12.80 19.21
N GLY A 103 24.73 13.45 18.99
CA GLY A 103 25.89 12.85 18.30
C GLY A 103 26.62 11.81 19.13
#